data_AF-A0A4R0IQE1-F1
#
_entry.id   AF-A0A4R0IQE1-F1
#
_cell.length_a   1.000
_cell.length_b   1.000
_cell.length_c   1.000
_cell.angle_alpha   90.00
_cell.angle_beta   90.00
_cell.angle_gamma   90.00
#
_symmetry.space_group_name_H-M   'P 1'
#
loop_
_entity.id
_entity.type
_entity.pdbx_description
1 polymer ?
#
loop_
_entity_poly.entity_id
_entity_poly.type
_entity_poly.pdbx_seq_one_letter_code
_entity_poly.pdbx_strand_id
1 'polypeptide(L)'
;MTEPPEQGSGSTVLVVTAMRLSKTARAELSELLGPGYTVVDLRSAPSTANIVLAPVSSPMAVAILRGEFPQARILFTELQDDERGISLAGPLSRIVAQAPDGYFVAHSLEALGPVVQSEARLQLAGSTGRTPLTLSLTTGLPLQAPDLHPLDETEAAGSPVQEATDTRAEATVRWIDRAKSDSTPPGQWLDLEPIDALVTHLVGTDEPRRDVLWAALTAECVVRLADDLPEDLLVDIAGLEPTIRAELQIRIASEQIPQTTWP
;
A
#
# COMPACT_ATOMS: atom_id res chain seq x y z
N MET A 1 42.74 -33.40 -20.53
CA MET A 1 42.35 -31.98 -20.43
C MET A 1 40.91 -31.92 -20.90
N THR A 2 39.99 -31.82 -19.96
CA THR A 2 38.56 -31.70 -20.23
C THR A 2 38.18 -30.35 -19.68
N GLU A 3 37.93 -29.39 -20.56
CA GLU A 3 37.41 -28.08 -20.14
C GLU A 3 36.04 -28.27 -19.48
N PRO A 4 35.78 -27.59 -18.35
CA PRO A 4 34.45 -27.58 -17.76
C PRO A 4 33.49 -26.76 -18.64
N PRO A 5 32.19 -27.10 -18.63
CA PRO A 5 31.21 -26.40 -19.46
C PRO A 5 31.07 -24.95 -19.00
N GLU A 6 31.15 -24.01 -19.95
CA GLU A 6 30.87 -22.60 -19.72
C GLU A 6 29.49 -22.43 -19.06
N GLN A 7 29.48 -21.85 -17.85
CA GLN A 7 28.26 -21.39 -17.22
C GLN A 7 27.73 -20.21 -18.02
N GLY A 8 26.54 -20.37 -18.61
CA GLY A 8 25.89 -19.37 -19.44
C GLY A 8 25.80 -18.01 -18.75
N SER A 9 26.51 -17.05 -19.31
CA SER A 9 26.37 -15.63 -19.02
C SER A 9 24.97 -15.15 -19.46
N GLY A 10 24.19 -14.61 -18.51
CA GLY A 10 23.38 -13.42 -18.78
C GLY A 10 21.87 -13.57 -19.07
N SER A 11 21.10 -14.30 -18.27
CA SER A 11 19.64 -14.04 -18.23
C SER A 11 19.35 -12.92 -17.24
N THR A 12 19.14 -11.69 -17.74
CA THR A 12 18.71 -10.55 -16.92
C THR A 12 17.36 -10.87 -16.27
N VAL A 13 17.28 -10.73 -14.95
CA VAL A 13 16.05 -10.84 -14.16
C VAL A 13 15.21 -9.59 -14.39
N LEU A 14 14.02 -9.79 -14.95
CA LEU A 14 13.06 -8.73 -15.20
C LEU A 14 12.12 -8.57 -14.01
N VAL A 15 12.21 -7.40 -13.37
CA VAL A 15 11.37 -6.96 -12.26
C VAL A 15 10.36 -5.96 -12.78
N VAL A 16 9.09 -6.21 -12.53
CA VAL A 16 7.98 -5.36 -12.95
C VAL A 16 7.42 -4.64 -11.74
N THR A 17 7.18 -3.34 -11.87
CA THR A 17 6.53 -2.54 -10.81
C THR A 17 5.08 -2.28 -11.21
N ALA A 18 4.15 -2.92 -10.48
CA ALA A 18 2.71 -2.61 -10.51
C ALA A 18 2.33 -1.48 -9.54
N MET A 19 3.31 -0.93 -8.83
CA MET A 19 3.19 0.29 -8.02
C MET A 19 3.67 1.52 -8.81
N ARG A 20 3.21 2.71 -8.41
CA ARG A 20 3.63 3.97 -9.02
C ARG A 20 5.07 4.32 -8.59
N LEU A 21 6.05 3.94 -9.40
CA LEU A 21 7.41 4.48 -9.31
C LEU A 21 7.69 5.43 -10.47
N SER A 22 8.50 6.46 -10.23
CA SER A 22 9.01 7.31 -11.30
C SER A 22 10.00 6.53 -12.17
N LYS A 23 10.31 7.05 -13.38
CA LYS A 23 11.33 6.43 -14.24
C LYS A 23 12.71 6.44 -13.56
N THR A 24 13.03 7.53 -12.85
CA THR A 24 14.27 7.68 -12.09
C THR A 24 14.32 6.67 -10.94
N ALA A 25 13.26 6.56 -10.15
CA ALA A 25 13.21 5.60 -9.04
C ALA A 25 13.35 4.15 -9.50
N ARG A 26 12.79 3.79 -10.67
CA ARG A 26 13.02 2.46 -11.27
C ARG A 26 14.47 2.25 -11.72
N ALA A 27 15.09 3.26 -12.32
CA ALA A 27 16.49 3.18 -12.74
C ALA A 27 17.40 2.98 -11.52
N GLU A 28 17.20 3.77 -10.47
CA GLU A 28 17.92 3.64 -9.20
C GLU A 28 17.70 2.27 -8.56
N LEU A 29 16.45 1.78 -8.51
CA LEU A 29 16.17 0.43 -8.00
C LEU A 29 16.89 -0.65 -8.82
N SER A 30 16.96 -0.49 -10.14
CA SER A 30 17.71 -1.40 -11.01
C SER A 30 19.21 -1.37 -10.73
N GLU A 31 19.77 -0.20 -10.43
CA GLU A 31 21.17 -0.05 -10.03
C GLU A 31 21.45 -0.68 -8.66
N LEU A 32 20.56 -0.47 -7.69
CA LEU A 32 20.64 -1.05 -6.34
C LEU A 32 20.58 -2.58 -6.35
N LEU A 33 19.74 -3.17 -7.21
CA LEU A 33 19.67 -4.62 -7.40
C LEU A 33 20.92 -5.19 -8.08
N GLY A 34 21.70 -4.34 -8.74
CA GLY A 34 22.98 -4.68 -9.35
C GLY A 34 22.86 -5.24 -10.77
N PRO A 35 24.02 -5.59 -11.37
CA PRO A 35 24.08 -6.09 -12.73
C PRO A 35 23.29 -7.39 -12.86
N GLY A 36 22.50 -7.50 -13.94
CA GLY A 36 21.63 -8.64 -14.18
C GLY A 36 20.19 -8.44 -13.72
N TYR A 37 19.81 -7.27 -13.23
CA TYR A 37 18.42 -6.89 -12.99
C TYR A 37 17.98 -5.77 -13.93
N THR A 38 16.71 -5.76 -14.29
CA THR A 38 16.08 -4.65 -14.99
C THR A 38 14.69 -4.41 -14.43
N VAL A 39 14.42 -3.18 -14.04
CA VAL A 39 13.14 -2.77 -13.47
C VAL A 39 12.32 -2.01 -14.50
N VAL A 40 11.10 -2.47 -14.77
CA VAL A 40 10.19 -1.86 -15.75
C VAL A 40 8.81 -1.59 -15.17
N ASP A 41 8.10 -0.62 -15.76
CA ASP A 41 6.70 -0.35 -15.44
C ASP A 41 5.80 -1.47 -15.99
N LEU A 42 4.79 -1.85 -15.23
CA LEU A 42 3.76 -2.85 -15.60
C LEU A 42 3.22 -2.65 -17.02
N ARG A 43 2.94 -1.40 -17.41
CA ARG A 43 2.34 -1.08 -18.72
C ARG A 43 3.26 -1.37 -19.91
N SER A 44 4.55 -1.52 -19.66
CA SER A 44 5.58 -1.82 -20.66
C SER A 44 6.16 -3.22 -20.53
N ALA A 45 5.68 -4.00 -19.56
CA ALA A 45 6.29 -5.26 -19.19
C ALA A 45 5.82 -6.41 -20.10
N PRO A 46 6.73 -7.26 -20.61
CA PRO A 46 6.36 -8.52 -21.22
C PRO A 46 5.88 -9.52 -20.15
N SER A 47 5.00 -10.43 -20.54
CA SER A 47 4.47 -11.52 -19.69
C SER A 47 5.52 -12.51 -19.17
N THR A 48 6.75 -12.43 -19.70
CA THR A 48 7.92 -13.24 -19.31
C THR A 48 8.66 -12.70 -18.08
N ALA A 49 8.11 -11.72 -17.38
CA ALA A 49 8.72 -11.17 -16.16
C ALA A 49 8.97 -12.24 -15.09
N ASN A 50 10.05 -12.05 -14.32
CA ASN A 50 10.43 -12.97 -13.25
C ASN A 50 9.78 -12.58 -11.92
N ILE A 51 9.68 -11.27 -11.66
CA ILE A 51 9.15 -10.71 -10.41
C ILE A 51 8.16 -9.60 -10.75
N VAL A 52 7.03 -9.55 -10.05
CA VAL A 52 6.11 -8.41 -10.05
C VAL A 52 6.06 -7.87 -8.62
N LEU A 53 6.53 -6.65 -8.43
CA LEU A 53 6.35 -5.88 -7.20
C LEU A 53 5.00 -5.17 -7.28
N ALA A 54 4.10 -5.47 -6.36
CA ALA A 54 2.76 -4.90 -6.31
C ALA A 54 2.48 -4.32 -4.93
N PRO A 55 1.66 -3.26 -4.80
CA PRO A 55 1.09 -2.90 -3.52
C PRO A 55 0.16 -4.01 -3.03
N VAL A 56 -0.12 -4.06 -1.73
CA VAL A 56 -1.17 -4.95 -1.18
C VAL A 56 -2.46 -4.69 -1.94
N SER A 57 -2.98 -5.73 -2.60
CA SER A 57 -4.07 -5.61 -3.57
C SER A 57 -5.15 -6.66 -3.33
N SER A 58 -6.34 -6.44 -3.91
CA SER A 58 -7.45 -7.38 -3.80
C SER A 58 -7.14 -8.73 -4.48
N PRO A 59 -7.81 -9.83 -4.09
CA PRO A 59 -7.65 -11.12 -4.74
C PRO A 59 -7.88 -11.07 -6.26
N MET A 60 -8.80 -10.22 -6.72
CA MET A 60 -9.10 -10.04 -8.15
C MET A 60 -7.94 -9.37 -8.89
N ALA A 61 -7.34 -8.32 -8.32
CA ALA A 61 -6.15 -7.70 -8.90
C ALA A 61 -4.97 -8.68 -8.98
N VAL A 62 -4.79 -9.52 -7.95
CA VAL A 62 -3.78 -10.58 -7.97
C VAL A 62 -4.07 -11.61 -9.06
N ALA A 63 -5.34 -11.98 -9.25
CA ALA A 63 -5.74 -12.91 -10.31
C ALA A 63 -5.43 -12.35 -11.71
N ILE A 64 -5.65 -11.06 -11.94
CA ILE A 64 -5.28 -10.38 -13.18
C ILE A 64 -3.76 -10.43 -13.38
N LEU A 65 -2.98 -10.04 -12.38
CA LEU A 65 -1.51 -10.10 -12.44
C LEU A 65 -0.99 -11.53 -12.68
N ARG A 66 -1.64 -12.55 -12.11
CA ARG A 66 -1.32 -13.96 -12.36
C ARG A 66 -1.66 -14.39 -13.79
N GLY A 67 -2.70 -13.83 -14.40
CA GLY A 67 -3.02 -14.05 -15.80
C GLY A 67 -2.01 -13.38 -16.74
N GLU A 68 -1.59 -12.16 -16.44
CA GLU A 68 -0.64 -11.39 -17.24
C GLU A 68 0.80 -11.91 -17.11
N PHE A 69 1.20 -12.32 -15.91
CA PHE A 69 2.57 -12.78 -15.59
C PHE A 69 2.53 -14.18 -14.94
N PRO A 70 2.21 -15.24 -15.71
CA PRO A 70 1.92 -16.57 -15.16
C PRO A 70 3.12 -17.22 -14.47
N GLN A 71 4.34 -16.85 -14.85
CA GLN A 71 5.58 -17.40 -14.29
C GLN A 71 6.21 -16.49 -13.22
N ALA A 72 5.70 -15.27 -13.05
CA ALA A 72 6.31 -14.32 -12.13
C ALA A 72 6.03 -14.68 -10.67
N ARG A 73 7.01 -14.40 -9.81
CA ARG A 73 6.76 -14.27 -8.37
C ARG A 73 6.14 -12.90 -8.10
N ILE A 74 4.95 -12.87 -7.52
CA ILE A 74 4.30 -11.63 -7.10
C ILE A 74 4.69 -11.37 -5.66
N LEU A 75 5.31 -10.22 -5.40
CA LEU A 75 5.69 -9.76 -4.08
C LEU A 75 4.86 -8.54 -3.73
N PHE A 76 4.24 -8.57 -2.55
CA PHE A 76 3.62 -7.37 -2.01
C PHE A 76 4.66 -6.49 -1.34
N THR A 77 4.60 -5.20 -1.64
CA THR A 77 5.55 -4.22 -1.12
C THR A 77 4.81 -2.97 -0.70
N GLU A 78 5.12 -2.52 0.50
CA GLU A 78 4.85 -1.17 0.97
C GLU A 78 6.20 -0.44 1.00
N LEU A 79 6.22 0.81 0.57
CA LEU A 79 7.45 1.59 0.47
C LEU A 79 7.17 3.03 0.84
N GLN A 80 7.88 3.51 1.86
CA GLN A 80 7.95 4.93 2.19
C GLN A 80 9.39 5.38 1.98
N ASP A 81 9.58 6.35 1.09
CA ASP A 81 10.87 6.98 0.82
C ASP A 81 10.61 8.47 0.56
N ASP A 82 10.70 9.27 1.62
CA ASP A 82 10.43 10.70 1.56
C ASP A 82 11.48 11.43 0.70
N GLU A 83 12.73 10.95 0.66
CA GLU A 83 13.80 11.53 -0.17
C GLU A 83 13.47 11.43 -1.66
N ARG A 84 12.79 10.35 -2.05
CA ARG A 84 12.37 10.08 -3.43
C ARG A 84 10.91 10.42 -3.70
N GLY A 85 10.21 10.99 -2.72
CA GLY A 85 8.79 11.34 -2.79
C GLY A 85 7.89 10.13 -3.03
N ILE A 86 8.27 8.95 -2.53
CA ILE A 86 7.50 7.71 -2.67
C ILE A 86 6.68 7.50 -1.39
N SER A 87 5.37 7.56 -1.53
CA SER A 87 4.42 7.20 -0.48
C SER A 87 3.53 6.06 -0.97
N LEU A 88 3.89 4.84 -0.59
CA LEU A 88 3.15 3.60 -0.90
C LEU A 88 2.85 2.86 0.41
N ALA A 89 2.31 3.60 1.39
CA ALA A 89 1.88 3.03 2.65
C ALA A 89 0.70 2.07 2.43
N GLY A 90 0.74 0.93 3.09
CA GLY A 90 -0.36 -0.04 3.09
C GLY A 90 -0.80 -0.40 4.51
N PRO A 91 -1.62 -1.45 4.64
CA PRO A 91 -2.13 -1.89 5.93
C PRO A 91 -1.04 -2.12 6.99
N LEU A 92 0.13 -2.62 6.61
CA LEU A 92 1.20 -2.91 7.58
C LEU A 92 1.86 -1.62 8.07
N SER A 93 2.18 -0.70 7.19
CA SER A 93 2.73 0.62 7.53
C SER A 93 1.79 1.40 8.43
N ARG A 94 0.47 1.29 8.20
CA ARG A 94 -0.56 1.90 9.08
C ARG A 94 -0.64 1.25 10.45
N ILE A 95 -0.45 -0.07 10.55
CA ILE A 95 -0.36 -0.75 11.83
C ILE A 95 0.90 -0.30 12.55
N VAL A 96 2.05 -0.25 11.87
CA VAL A 96 3.32 0.22 12.43
C VAL A 96 3.22 1.65 12.95
N ALA A 97 2.58 2.56 12.20
CA ALA A 97 2.40 3.96 12.58
C ALA A 97 1.61 4.16 13.89
N GLN A 98 0.77 3.19 14.26
CA GLN A 98 0.03 3.21 15.53
C GLN A 98 0.88 2.75 16.73
N ALA A 99 2.13 2.35 16.48
CA ALA A 99 3.05 1.82 17.49
C ALA A 99 2.44 0.73 18.39
N PRO A 100 1.81 -0.33 17.82
CA PRO A 100 1.32 -1.45 18.61
C PRO A 100 2.50 -2.20 19.23
N ASP A 101 2.27 -2.77 20.41
CA ASP A 101 3.28 -3.57 21.11
C ASP A 101 3.58 -4.91 20.38
N GLY A 102 2.74 -5.33 19.43
CA GLY A 102 2.99 -6.48 18.57
C GLY A 102 1.94 -6.70 17.47
N TYR A 103 2.30 -7.50 16.46
CA TYR A 103 1.40 -7.97 15.40
C TYR A 103 1.63 -9.47 15.18
N PHE A 104 0.56 -10.26 15.24
CA PHE A 104 0.65 -11.72 15.16
C PHE A 104 -0.41 -12.28 14.22
N VAL A 105 0.02 -13.20 13.35
CA VAL A 105 -0.87 -13.98 12.50
C VAL A 105 -0.91 -15.40 13.06
N ALA A 106 -2.02 -15.76 13.69
CA ALA A 106 -2.25 -17.12 14.19
C ALA A 106 -3.24 -17.84 13.27
N HIS A 107 -2.94 -19.09 12.93
CA HIS A 107 -3.81 -19.93 12.09
C HIS A 107 -4.72 -20.85 12.91
N SER A 108 -4.67 -20.78 14.24
CA SER A 108 -5.59 -21.44 15.16
C SER A 108 -5.54 -20.81 16.56
N LEU A 109 -6.52 -21.13 17.42
CA LEU A 109 -6.52 -20.68 18.82
C LEU A 109 -5.39 -21.33 19.63
N GLU A 110 -5.06 -22.58 19.33
CA GLU A 110 -3.96 -23.30 19.94
C GLU A 110 -2.61 -22.62 19.64
N ALA A 111 -2.44 -22.06 18.45
CA ALA A 111 -1.24 -21.31 18.07
C ALA A 111 -1.19 -19.91 18.74
N LEU A 112 -2.34 -19.31 19.04
CA LEU A 112 -2.42 -17.99 19.67
C LEU A 112 -2.09 -18.03 21.18
N GLY A 113 -2.51 -19.07 21.87
CA GLY A 113 -2.37 -19.19 23.33
C GLY A 113 -0.93 -18.97 23.85
N PRO A 114 0.09 -19.65 23.30
CA PRO A 114 1.48 -19.46 23.71
C PRO A 114 2.01 -18.04 23.51
N VAL A 115 1.61 -17.36 22.43
CA VAL A 115 2.01 -15.99 22.14
C VAL A 115 1.45 -15.04 23.21
N VAL A 116 0.15 -15.13 23.48
CA VAL A 116 -0.49 -14.29 24.51
C VAL A 116 0.10 -14.54 25.90
N GLN A 117 0.39 -15.80 26.24
CA GLN A 117 1.06 -16.14 27.51
C GLN A 117 2.47 -15.56 27.60
N SER A 118 3.21 -15.52 26.49
CA SER A 118 4.54 -14.91 26.43
C SER A 118 4.48 -13.42 26.68
N GLU A 119 3.60 -12.70 25.96
CA GLU A 119 3.43 -11.25 26.13
C GLU A 119 2.94 -10.88 27.54
N ALA A 120 1.99 -11.65 28.09
CA ALA A 120 1.52 -11.47 29.46
C ALA A 120 2.66 -11.65 30.48
N ARG A 121 3.55 -12.64 30.28
CA ARG A 121 4.71 -12.83 31.17
C ARG A 121 5.71 -11.68 31.06
N LEU A 122 5.99 -11.18 29.85
CA LEU A 122 6.87 -10.03 29.64
C LEU A 122 6.33 -8.78 30.34
N GLN A 123 5.04 -8.52 30.19
CA GLN A 123 4.35 -7.41 30.84
C GLN A 123 4.38 -7.52 32.37
N LEU A 124 4.11 -8.71 32.92
CA LEU A 124 4.15 -8.95 34.37
C LEU A 124 5.56 -8.93 34.96
N ALA A 125 6.59 -9.26 34.17
CA ALA A 125 7.99 -9.18 34.57
C ALA A 125 8.55 -7.74 34.57
N GLY A 126 7.72 -6.74 34.22
CA GLY A 126 8.12 -5.33 34.17
C GLY A 126 8.93 -4.96 32.93
N SER A 127 8.93 -5.81 31.89
CA SER A 127 9.50 -5.45 30.59
C SER A 127 8.57 -4.44 29.91
N THR A 128 8.89 -3.15 30.06
CA THR A 128 8.23 -2.04 29.35
C THR A 128 8.92 -1.66 28.05
N GLY A 129 9.92 -2.43 27.63
CA GLY A 129 10.63 -2.22 26.38
C GLY A 129 9.70 -2.45 25.20
N ARG A 130 9.35 -1.37 24.48
CA ARG A 130 8.74 -1.43 23.16
C ARG A 130 9.66 -2.26 22.26
N THR A 131 9.31 -3.51 22.03
CA THR A 131 10.06 -4.34 21.09
C THR A 131 9.64 -3.90 19.70
N PRO A 132 10.55 -3.44 18.83
CA PRO A 132 10.18 -3.06 17.48
C PRO A 132 9.48 -4.23 16.78
N LEU A 133 8.45 -3.90 15.99
CA LEU A 133 7.60 -4.86 15.31
C LEU A 133 8.46 -5.89 14.55
N THR A 134 8.51 -7.10 15.11
CA THR A 134 9.19 -8.22 14.49
C THR A 134 8.13 -9.02 13.74
N LEU A 135 8.16 -8.98 12.40
CA LEU A 135 7.35 -9.86 11.56
C LEU A 135 7.83 -11.30 11.72
N SER A 136 7.37 -11.98 12.78
CA SER A 136 7.68 -13.38 13.02
C SER A 136 6.71 -14.25 12.25
N LEU A 137 7.12 -14.69 11.06
CA LEU A 137 6.48 -15.81 10.38
C LEU A 137 6.86 -17.10 11.13
N THR A 138 5.93 -17.71 11.85
CA THR A 138 6.16 -19.05 12.40
C THR A 138 5.99 -20.08 11.29
N THR A 139 6.98 -20.18 10.41
CA THR A 139 7.09 -21.27 9.44
C THR A 139 7.90 -22.41 10.05
N GLY A 140 7.36 -23.63 9.99
CA GLY A 140 8.08 -24.84 10.35
C GLY A 140 9.36 -25.01 9.51
N LEU A 141 10.43 -25.44 10.20
CA LEU A 141 11.79 -25.77 9.74
C LEU A 141 12.51 -24.76 8.82
N PRO A 142 13.67 -24.21 9.24
CA PRO A 142 14.41 -23.24 8.44
C PRO A 142 15.13 -23.89 7.25
N LEU A 143 14.93 -23.31 6.06
CA LEU A 143 15.90 -23.43 4.97
C LEU A 143 17.06 -22.48 5.26
N GLN A 144 18.25 -23.04 5.35
CA GLN A 144 19.50 -22.35 5.69
C GLN A 144 19.94 -21.45 4.52
N ALA A 145 20.12 -20.15 4.79
CA ALA A 145 20.74 -19.20 3.86
C ALA A 145 22.27 -19.36 3.90
N PRO A 146 22.99 -19.17 2.76
CA PRO A 146 24.44 -19.20 2.74
C PRO A 146 25.05 -17.89 3.26
N ASP A 147 26.17 -18.02 3.97
CA ASP A 147 26.90 -16.94 4.64
C ASP A 147 27.45 -15.87 3.67
N LEU A 148 27.19 -14.60 3.99
CA LEU A 148 27.87 -13.46 3.38
C LEU A 148 28.76 -12.78 4.45
N HIS A 149 30.04 -12.66 4.14
CA HIS A 149 31.04 -11.96 4.96
C HIS A 149 30.81 -10.44 4.97
N PRO A 150 31.15 -9.73 6.07
CA PRO A 150 30.98 -8.29 6.17
C PRO A 150 32.13 -7.53 5.50
N LEU A 151 31.80 -6.42 4.82
CA LEU A 151 32.76 -5.41 4.39
C LEU A 151 32.49 -4.10 5.14
N ASP A 152 33.61 -3.49 5.54
CA ASP A 152 33.77 -2.32 6.40
C ASP A 152 32.92 -1.10 6.04
N GLU A 153 32.44 -0.43 7.09
CA GLU A 153 31.86 0.90 7.07
C GLU A 153 32.97 1.95 6.86
N THR A 154 32.74 2.93 5.98
CA THR A 154 33.47 4.21 6.04
C THR A 154 32.53 5.36 5.73
N GLU A 155 32.49 6.32 6.67
CA GLU A 155 31.75 7.58 6.65
C GLU A 155 31.98 8.43 5.39
N ALA A 156 30.94 9.13 4.95
CA ALA A 156 31.08 10.36 4.16
C ALA A 156 30.03 11.39 4.60
N ALA A 157 30.54 12.60 4.83
CA ALA A 157 29.90 13.72 5.50
C ALA A 157 28.77 14.40 4.70
N GLY A 158 27.83 14.99 5.45
CA GLY A 158 26.67 15.70 4.94
C GLY A 158 26.95 17.08 4.33
N SER A 159 25.98 17.54 3.55
CA SER A 159 25.75 18.96 3.24
C SER A 159 24.23 19.19 3.11
N PRO A 160 23.70 20.33 3.60
CA PRO A 160 22.28 20.55 3.73
C PRO A 160 21.66 21.01 2.40
N VAL A 161 20.53 20.40 2.02
CA VAL A 161 19.68 20.87 0.91
C VAL A 161 18.51 21.65 1.53
N GLN A 162 18.34 22.89 1.08
CA GLN A 162 17.25 23.78 1.49
C GLN A 162 15.92 23.34 0.88
N GLU A 163 14.93 23.10 1.73
CA GLU A 163 13.53 22.90 1.36
C GLU A 163 12.97 24.16 0.68
N ALA A 164 12.58 24.00 -0.59
CA ALA A 164 11.67 24.92 -1.25
C ALA A 164 10.25 24.38 -1.04
N THR A 165 9.54 24.92 -0.05
CA THR A 165 8.09 24.72 0.11
C THR A 165 7.37 25.32 -1.09
N ASP A 166 6.92 24.48 -2.01
CA ASP A 166 5.93 24.82 -3.03
C ASP A 166 4.55 24.59 -2.42
N THR A 167 3.99 25.64 -1.80
CA THR A 167 2.69 25.59 -1.12
C THR A 167 1.57 25.57 -2.18
N ARG A 168 1.37 24.43 -2.84
CA ARG A 168 0.13 24.17 -3.58
C ARG A 168 -0.96 23.97 -2.54
N ALA A 169 -2.04 24.75 -2.61
CA ALA A 169 -3.20 24.55 -1.75
C ALA A 169 -3.71 23.12 -1.96
N GLU A 170 -3.62 22.27 -0.94
CA GLU A 170 -4.12 20.89 -0.98
C GLU A 170 -5.64 20.91 -1.19
N ALA A 171 -6.11 20.18 -2.20
CA ALA A 171 -7.52 19.95 -2.42
C ALA A 171 -8.11 19.23 -1.20
N THR A 172 -9.21 19.75 -0.66
CA THR A 172 -9.88 19.18 0.51
C THR A 172 -11.10 18.37 0.07
N VAL A 173 -11.30 17.20 0.65
CA VAL A 173 -12.54 16.43 0.49
C VAL A 173 -13.63 17.03 1.38
N ARG A 174 -14.78 17.38 0.78
CA ARG A 174 -15.92 17.94 1.51
C ARG A 174 -17.09 16.98 1.51
N TRP A 175 -17.51 16.59 2.71
CA TRP A 175 -18.68 15.75 2.94
C TRP A 175 -19.93 16.62 3.03
N ILE A 176 -20.89 16.42 2.12
CA ILE A 176 -22.07 17.28 2.04
C ILE A 176 -23.33 16.42 2.01
N ASP A 177 -24.32 16.74 2.85
CA ASP A 177 -25.68 16.20 2.67
C ASP A 177 -26.39 17.14 1.69
N ARG A 178 -26.32 16.83 0.39
CA ARG A 178 -26.81 17.73 -0.67
C ARG A 178 -28.28 18.09 -0.51
N ALA A 179 -29.07 17.23 0.13
CA ALA A 179 -30.49 17.46 0.38
C ALA A 179 -30.76 18.42 1.55
N LYS A 180 -29.79 18.61 2.46
CA LYS A 180 -29.93 19.45 3.66
C LYS A 180 -29.09 20.72 3.65
N SER A 181 -28.07 20.80 2.80
CA SER A 181 -27.21 21.97 2.73
C SER A 181 -27.88 23.11 1.95
N ASP A 182 -28.00 24.28 2.58
CA ASP A 182 -28.56 25.50 1.97
C ASP A 182 -27.59 26.18 0.98
N SER A 183 -26.32 25.76 0.97
CA SER A 183 -25.29 26.27 0.07
C SER A 183 -24.28 25.19 -0.29
N THR A 184 -23.68 25.30 -1.47
CA THR A 184 -22.64 24.39 -1.95
C THR A 184 -21.31 25.14 -2.04
N PRO A 185 -20.22 24.64 -1.41
CA PRO A 185 -18.89 25.23 -1.55
C PRO A 185 -18.37 25.06 -2.99
N PRO A 186 -17.39 25.87 -3.41
CA PRO A 186 -16.70 25.65 -4.68
C PRO A 186 -15.99 24.30 -4.65
N GLY A 187 -16.05 23.57 -5.77
CA GLY A 187 -15.44 22.26 -5.91
C GLY A 187 -16.14 21.41 -6.96
N GLN A 188 -15.58 20.23 -7.20
CA GLN A 188 -16.09 19.27 -8.16
C GLN A 188 -16.86 18.17 -7.45
N TRP A 189 -18.10 17.89 -7.89
CA TRP A 189 -18.85 16.75 -7.38
C TRP A 189 -18.29 15.43 -7.89
N LEU A 190 -18.10 14.48 -6.98
CA LEU A 190 -17.88 13.09 -7.34
C LEU A 190 -19.19 12.50 -7.89
N ASP A 191 -19.13 11.99 -9.11
CA ASP A 191 -20.22 11.22 -9.68
C ASP A 191 -20.24 9.81 -9.07
N LEU A 192 -21.29 9.54 -8.29
CA LEU A 192 -21.47 8.28 -7.57
C LEU A 192 -22.27 7.25 -8.38
N GLU A 193 -22.93 7.65 -9.48
CA GLU A 193 -23.78 6.76 -10.28
C GLU A 193 -22.99 5.57 -10.87
N PRO A 194 -21.76 5.74 -11.41
CA PRO A 194 -20.97 4.62 -11.88
C PRO A 194 -20.59 3.64 -10.76
N ILE A 195 -20.38 4.14 -9.54
CA ILE A 195 -20.02 3.33 -8.37
C ILE A 195 -21.25 2.55 -7.89
N ASP A 196 -22.41 3.21 -7.84
CA ASP A 196 -23.70 2.57 -7.53
C ASP A 196 -23.96 1.41 -8.50
N ALA A 197 -23.86 1.67 -9.81
CA ALA A 197 -24.06 0.66 -10.85
C ALA A 197 -23.09 -0.52 -10.74
N LEU A 198 -21.81 -0.24 -10.46
CA LEU A 198 -20.80 -1.28 -10.30
C LEU A 198 -21.07 -2.18 -9.09
N VAL A 199 -21.42 -1.60 -7.93
CA VAL A 199 -21.73 -2.37 -6.73
C VAL A 199 -23.00 -3.20 -6.91
N THR A 200 -24.04 -2.61 -7.50
CA THR A 200 -25.27 -3.34 -7.88
C THR A 200 -24.94 -4.53 -8.77
N HIS A 201 -24.07 -4.35 -9.76
CA HIS A 201 -23.66 -5.44 -10.65
C HIS A 201 -22.84 -6.54 -9.94
N LEU A 202 -21.90 -6.16 -9.07
CA LEU A 202 -21.00 -7.10 -8.40
C LEU A 202 -21.65 -7.87 -7.25
N VAL A 203 -22.51 -7.21 -6.48
CA VAL A 203 -23.11 -7.76 -5.26
C VAL A 203 -24.55 -8.21 -5.48
N GLY A 204 -25.24 -7.71 -6.51
CA GLY A 204 -26.64 -8.01 -6.78
C GLY A 204 -27.60 -7.36 -5.77
N THR A 205 -27.20 -6.22 -5.20
CA THR A 205 -28.00 -5.46 -4.23
C THR A 205 -28.77 -4.33 -4.91
N ASP A 206 -30.00 -4.08 -4.46
CA ASP A 206 -30.80 -2.92 -4.89
C ASP A 206 -30.47 -1.65 -4.10
N GLU A 207 -29.67 -1.77 -3.04
CA GLU A 207 -29.22 -0.67 -2.17
C GLU A 207 -27.69 -0.66 -2.08
N PRO A 208 -26.97 -0.33 -3.16
CA PRO A 208 -25.51 -0.42 -3.23
C PRO A 208 -24.82 0.41 -2.14
N ARG A 209 -25.38 1.57 -1.77
CA ARG A 209 -24.82 2.47 -0.77
C ARG A 209 -24.91 1.97 0.67
N ARG A 210 -25.56 0.83 0.93
CA ARG A 210 -25.54 0.13 2.22
C ARG A 210 -24.44 -0.92 2.30
N ASP A 211 -23.79 -1.24 1.19
CA ASP A 211 -22.74 -2.24 1.14
C ASP A 211 -21.36 -1.63 1.45
N VAL A 212 -20.53 -2.37 2.19
CA VAL A 212 -19.17 -1.95 2.54
C VAL A 212 -18.26 -1.85 1.32
N LEU A 213 -18.53 -2.60 0.25
CA LEU A 213 -17.81 -2.51 -1.02
C LEU A 213 -18.00 -1.13 -1.66
N TRP A 214 -19.19 -0.54 -1.51
CA TRP A 214 -19.45 0.82 -2.00
C TRP A 214 -18.57 1.84 -1.29
N ALA A 215 -18.49 1.78 0.05
CA ALA A 215 -17.60 2.66 0.80
C ALA A 215 -16.12 2.50 0.38
N ALA A 216 -15.68 1.27 0.12
CA ALA A 216 -14.32 1.00 -0.33
C ALA A 216 -14.03 1.59 -1.71
N LEU A 217 -14.94 1.41 -2.68
CA LEU A 217 -14.76 1.94 -4.05
C LEU A 217 -14.84 3.46 -4.07
N THR A 218 -15.78 4.06 -3.33
CA THR A 218 -15.90 5.51 -3.21
C THR A 218 -14.65 6.11 -2.57
N ALA A 219 -14.12 5.51 -1.49
CA ALA A 219 -12.87 5.96 -0.87
C ALA A 219 -11.71 5.95 -1.88
N GLU A 220 -11.57 4.85 -2.62
CA GLU A 220 -10.51 4.68 -3.61
C GLU A 220 -10.61 5.72 -4.74
N CYS A 221 -11.82 6.02 -5.22
CA CYS A 221 -12.06 7.08 -6.20
C CYS A 221 -11.71 8.45 -5.65
N VAL A 222 -12.14 8.75 -4.41
CA VAL A 222 -11.82 10.02 -3.73
C VAL A 222 -10.32 10.20 -3.61
N VAL A 223 -9.59 9.18 -3.17
CA VAL A 223 -8.13 9.23 -2.99
C VAL A 223 -7.44 9.56 -4.30
N ARG A 224 -7.77 8.83 -5.38
CA ARG A 224 -7.16 9.08 -6.69
C ARG A 224 -7.49 10.46 -7.26
N LEU A 225 -8.70 10.95 -7.03
CA LEU A 225 -9.14 12.24 -7.58
C LEU A 225 -8.62 13.43 -6.77
N ALA A 226 -8.51 13.30 -5.45
CA ALA A 226 -7.97 14.35 -4.59
C ALA A 226 -6.49 14.67 -4.92
N ASP A 227 -5.70 13.66 -5.29
CA ASP A 227 -4.31 13.84 -5.72
C ASP A 227 -4.17 14.59 -7.06
N ASP A 228 -5.15 14.41 -7.95
CA ASP A 228 -5.07 14.87 -9.34
C ASP A 228 -5.83 16.19 -9.58
N LEU A 229 -6.75 16.57 -8.68
CA LEU A 229 -7.59 17.75 -8.84
C LEU A 229 -7.02 18.99 -8.12
N PRO A 230 -7.03 20.17 -8.78
CA PRO A 230 -6.61 21.43 -8.15
C PRO A 230 -7.69 22.07 -7.26
N GLU A 231 -8.89 21.51 -7.21
CA GLU A 231 -10.07 22.03 -6.50
C GLU A 231 -10.60 20.99 -5.51
N ASP A 232 -11.38 21.46 -4.52
CA ASP A 232 -12.01 20.59 -3.53
C ASP A 232 -12.93 19.55 -4.18
N LEU A 233 -12.86 18.31 -3.68
CA LEU A 233 -13.74 17.23 -4.12
C LEU A 233 -14.96 17.15 -3.19
N LEU A 234 -16.15 17.32 -3.75
CA LEU A 234 -17.41 17.30 -3.03
C LEU A 234 -18.03 15.90 -3.13
N VAL A 235 -18.33 15.28 -1.98
CA VAL A 235 -18.93 13.94 -1.92
C VAL A 235 -20.29 14.02 -1.23
N ASP A 236 -21.32 13.56 -1.94
CA ASP A 236 -22.69 13.52 -1.40
C ASP A 236 -22.84 12.35 -0.44
N ILE A 237 -23.16 12.66 0.82
CA ILE A 237 -23.36 11.69 1.90
C ILE A 237 -24.84 11.59 2.31
N ALA A 238 -25.75 12.21 1.54
CA ALA A 238 -27.17 12.13 1.76
C ALA A 238 -27.65 10.67 1.76
N GLY A 239 -28.42 10.31 2.79
CA GLY A 239 -28.99 8.97 2.93
C GLY A 239 -28.01 7.85 3.29
N LEU A 240 -26.71 8.12 3.43
CA LEU A 240 -25.74 7.13 3.90
C LEU A 240 -25.99 6.78 5.36
N GLU A 241 -25.98 5.47 5.66
CA GLU A 241 -26.00 5.00 7.04
C GLU A 241 -24.75 5.48 7.80
N PRO A 242 -24.85 5.73 9.12
CA PRO A 242 -23.72 6.20 9.91
C PRO A 242 -22.49 5.29 9.84
N THR A 243 -22.70 3.97 9.75
CA THR A 243 -21.65 2.96 9.63
C THR A 243 -20.90 3.05 8.31
N ILE A 244 -21.62 3.19 7.19
CA ILE A 244 -21.03 3.37 5.86
C ILE A 244 -20.28 4.70 5.76
N ARG A 245 -20.86 5.77 6.33
CA ARG A 245 -20.21 7.07 6.40
C ARG A 245 -18.90 7.02 7.19
N ALA A 246 -18.92 6.36 8.36
CA ALA A 246 -17.73 6.19 9.19
C ALA A 246 -16.64 5.38 8.45
N GLU A 247 -17.01 4.27 7.81
CA GLU A 247 -16.09 3.45 7.03
C GLU A 247 -15.43 4.25 5.88
N LEU A 248 -16.22 5.05 5.16
CA LEU A 248 -15.73 5.92 4.10
C LEU A 248 -14.75 6.99 4.63
N GLN A 249 -15.12 7.67 5.72
CA GLN A 249 -14.27 8.70 6.35
C GLN A 249 -12.97 8.13 6.90
N ILE A 250 -13.02 6.95 7.53
CA ILE A 250 -11.84 6.24 8.05
C ILE A 250 -10.87 5.90 6.92
N ARG A 251 -11.37 5.38 5.79
CA ARG A 251 -10.54 5.02 4.63
C ARG A 251 -9.87 6.22 3.98
N ILE A 252 -10.53 7.36 3.93
CA ILE A 252 -9.92 8.58 3.37
C ILE A 252 -8.98 9.24 4.39
N ALA A 253 -9.33 9.22 5.68
CA ALA A 253 -8.45 9.70 6.74
C ALA A 253 -7.12 8.93 6.76
N SER A 254 -7.16 7.63 6.46
CA SER A 254 -5.96 6.80 6.43
C SER A 254 -4.97 7.15 5.32
N GLU A 255 -5.40 7.90 4.31
CA GLU A 255 -4.54 8.40 3.22
C GLU A 255 -4.06 9.84 3.48
N GLN A 256 -4.26 10.37 4.70
CA GLN A 256 -3.85 11.72 5.12
C GLN A 256 -4.45 12.87 4.29
N ILE A 257 -5.51 12.60 3.53
CA ILE A 257 -6.18 13.61 2.71
C ILE A 257 -6.99 14.55 3.62
N PRO A 258 -6.80 15.88 3.52
CA PRO A 258 -7.61 16.84 4.25
C PRO A 258 -9.10 16.64 3.96
N GLN A 259 -9.91 16.52 5.01
CA GLN A 259 -11.35 16.34 4.86
C GLN A 259 -12.15 17.18 5.86
N THR A 260 -13.29 17.71 5.41
CA THR A 260 -14.18 18.52 6.25
C THR A 260 -15.64 18.15 6.00
N THR A 261 -16.47 18.20 7.04
CA THR A 261 -17.93 18.08 6.88
C THR A 261 -18.51 19.46 6.64
N TRP A 262 -19.23 19.64 5.54
CA TRP A 262 -19.92 20.88 5.21
C TRP A 262 -21.32 20.88 5.84
N PRO A 263 -21.74 22.00 6.46
CA PRO A 263 -23.05 22.11 7.10
C PRO A 263 -24.23 22.06 6.12
#